data_AF-A0A1V1P6G1-F1
#
_entry.id   AF-A0A1V1P6G1-F1
#
_cell.length_a   1.000
_cell.length_b   1.000
_cell.length_c   1.000
_cell.angle_alpha   90.00
_cell.angle_beta   90.00
_cell.angle_gamma   90.00
#
_symmetry.space_group_name_H-M   'P 1'
#
loop_
_entity.id
_entity.type
_entity.pdbx_description
1 polymer ?
#
loop_
_entity_poly.entity_id
_entity_poly.type
_entity_poly.pdbx_seq_one_letter_code
_entity_poly.pdbx_strand_id
1 'polypeptide(L)'
;MGVLKADIDDLGRILANGLKSQFTLSRMATLSRQLNAFFTLYLPEFLKQKDRPDAPIDGSQIYTVFAGGDDLFLIGPWNHMISLACELKSAFDRYVCHNPNIHFSAGISFHKHHTPIDTLARLAEHELEQSKSYDVGNHKKDSITLFSETMPWDQLIQLIQKKVKPTLEGWLQGKEINAAILYRLTHLIDMAAMEKEQHQKKSTGIHRHVVRKMAILPGLYCIEKCIQRLAAGGKNQRTY
;
A
#
# COMPACT_ATOMS: atom_id res chain seq x y z
N MET A 1 9.28 1.51 -11.75
CA MET A 1 7.91 2.05 -11.70
C MET A 1 7.18 1.36 -10.56
N GLY A 2 6.22 2.03 -9.93
CA GLY A 2 5.33 1.40 -8.96
C GLY A 2 3.94 1.26 -9.56
N VAL A 3 3.26 0.18 -9.19
CA VAL A 3 1.91 -0.15 -9.62
C VAL A 3 1.08 -0.33 -8.36
N LEU A 4 -0.03 0.40 -8.26
CA LEU A 4 -0.98 0.30 -7.17
C LEU A 4 -2.28 -0.25 -7.74
N LYS A 5 -2.73 -1.36 -7.16
CA LYS A 5 -4.06 -1.90 -7.40
C LYS A 5 -4.86 -1.88 -6.10
N ALA A 6 -6.13 -1.47 -6.14
CA ALA A 6 -6.99 -1.44 -4.96
C ALA A 6 -8.42 -1.85 -5.30
N ASP A 7 -9.12 -2.45 -4.34
CA ASP A 7 -10.48 -2.94 -4.52
C ASP A 7 -11.30 -2.85 -3.21
N ILE A 8 -12.57 -2.40 -3.30
CA ILE A 8 -13.45 -2.30 -2.14
C ILE A 8 -13.73 -3.68 -1.56
N ASP A 9 -13.47 -3.81 -0.26
CA ASP A 9 -13.73 -5.06 0.44
C ASP A 9 -15.22 -5.28 0.66
N ASP A 10 -15.68 -6.50 0.38
CA ASP A 10 -17.03 -6.95 0.67
C ASP A 10 -18.13 -6.11 0.00
N LEU A 11 -17.87 -5.47 -1.15
CA LEU A 11 -18.84 -4.64 -1.86
C LEU A 11 -20.19 -5.33 -2.04
N GLY A 12 -20.20 -6.58 -2.51
CA GLY A 12 -21.44 -7.35 -2.69
C GLY A 12 -22.25 -7.48 -1.40
N ARG A 13 -21.58 -7.70 -0.26
CA ARG A 13 -22.22 -7.76 1.06
C ARG A 13 -22.73 -6.39 1.51
N ILE A 14 -21.97 -5.33 1.24
CA ILE A 14 -22.35 -3.95 1.57
C ILE A 14 -23.61 -3.56 0.78
N LEU A 15 -23.68 -3.86 -0.51
CA LEU A 15 -24.84 -3.55 -1.35
C LEU A 15 -26.07 -4.38 -0.96
N ALA A 16 -25.89 -5.67 -0.67
CA ALA A 16 -27.00 -6.56 -0.30
C ALA A 16 -27.55 -6.27 1.11
N ASN A 17 -26.67 -6.12 2.11
CA ASN A 17 -27.06 -6.12 3.52
C ASN A 17 -26.82 -4.77 4.22
N GLY A 18 -26.12 -3.83 3.61
CA GLY A 18 -25.74 -2.56 4.24
C GLY A 18 -26.93 -1.64 4.53
N LEU A 19 -27.99 -1.71 3.72
CA LEU A 19 -29.19 -0.89 3.88
C LEU A 19 -30.21 -1.48 4.88
N LYS A 20 -30.05 -2.76 5.28
CA LYS A 20 -30.94 -3.48 6.22
C LYS A 20 -32.43 -3.22 5.93
N SER A 21 -33.19 -2.72 6.91
CA SER A 21 -34.61 -2.40 6.79
C SER A 21 -34.94 -1.21 5.87
N GLN A 22 -33.94 -0.43 5.44
CA GLN A 22 -34.10 0.68 4.51
C GLN A 22 -33.83 0.28 3.05
N PHE A 23 -33.77 -1.01 2.75
CA PHE A 23 -33.52 -1.51 1.41
C PHE A 23 -34.62 -1.07 0.44
N THR A 24 -34.21 -0.36 -0.63
CA THR A 24 -35.03 -0.09 -1.81
C THR A 24 -34.11 -0.08 -3.02
N LEU A 25 -34.64 -0.39 -4.21
CA LEU A 25 -33.84 -0.41 -5.45
C LEU A 25 -33.16 0.95 -5.70
N SER A 26 -33.88 2.05 -5.47
CA SER A 26 -33.35 3.42 -5.63
C SER A 26 -32.20 3.74 -4.67
N ARG A 27 -32.27 3.27 -3.42
CA ARG A 27 -31.19 3.45 -2.42
C ARG A 27 -29.97 2.60 -2.75
N MET A 28 -30.18 1.35 -3.18
CA MET A 28 -29.09 0.48 -3.63
C MET A 28 -28.37 1.08 -4.85
N ALA A 29 -29.12 1.52 -5.86
CA ALA A 29 -28.57 2.18 -7.04
C ALA A 29 -27.84 3.50 -6.68
N THR A 30 -28.33 4.24 -5.69
CA THR A 30 -27.66 5.45 -5.20
C THR A 30 -26.35 5.11 -4.51
N LEU A 31 -26.32 4.11 -3.62
CA LEU A 31 -25.09 3.68 -2.96
C LEU A 31 -24.04 3.21 -3.98
N SER A 32 -24.43 2.38 -4.94
CA SER A 32 -23.55 1.93 -6.03
C SER A 32 -22.96 3.10 -6.83
N ARG A 33 -23.79 4.08 -7.22
CA ARG A 33 -23.32 5.30 -7.91
C ARG A 33 -22.37 6.12 -7.05
N GLN A 34 -22.63 6.25 -5.76
CA GLN A 34 -21.75 7.00 -4.85
C GLN A 34 -20.40 6.33 -4.68
N LEU A 35 -20.34 5.01 -4.55
CA LEU A 35 -19.06 4.29 -4.49
C LEU A 35 -18.28 4.44 -5.80
N ASN A 36 -18.94 4.25 -6.95
CA ASN A 36 -18.32 4.47 -8.25
C ASN A 36 -17.83 5.92 -8.46
N ALA A 37 -18.58 6.92 -7.96
CA ALA A 37 -18.22 8.34 -8.07
C ALA A 37 -16.89 8.66 -7.36
N PHE A 38 -16.52 7.91 -6.31
CA PHE A 38 -15.22 8.08 -5.68
C PHE A 38 -14.08 7.80 -6.67
N PHE A 39 -14.11 6.65 -7.35
CA PHE A 39 -13.03 6.27 -8.27
C PHE A 39 -13.10 7.00 -9.61
N THR A 40 -14.31 7.31 -10.10
CA THR A 40 -14.49 7.89 -11.44
C THR A 40 -14.46 9.42 -11.46
N LEU A 41 -14.87 10.09 -10.37
CA LEU A 41 -14.95 11.55 -10.31
C LEU A 41 -13.97 12.13 -9.29
N TYR A 42 -14.01 11.64 -8.05
CA TYR A 42 -13.18 12.18 -6.98
C TYR A 42 -11.69 11.91 -7.20
N LEU A 43 -11.32 10.67 -7.55
CA LEU A 43 -9.91 10.29 -7.72
C LEU A 43 -9.20 11.09 -8.83
N PRO A 44 -9.75 11.25 -10.05
CA PRO A 44 -9.11 12.09 -11.06
C PRO A 44 -8.90 13.53 -10.59
N GLU A 45 -9.85 14.09 -9.84
CA GLU A 45 -9.71 15.43 -9.28
C GLU A 45 -8.67 15.48 -8.17
N PHE A 46 -8.65 14.46 -7.31
CA PHE A 46 -7.64 14.29 -6.27
C PHE A 46 -6.22 14.23 -6.86
N LEU A 47 -6.02 13.54 -7.99
CA LEU A 47 -4.73 13.47 -8.69
C LEU A 47 -4.37 14.78 -9.43
N LYS A 48 -5.37 15.58 -9.83
CA LYS A 48 -5.16 16.85 -10.56
C LYS A 48 -4.78 18.03 -9.68
N GLN A 49 -5.03 17.96 -8.38
CA GLN A 49 -4.73 19.06 -7.45
C GLN A 49 -3.22 19.30 -7.33
N LYS A 50 -2.70 20.08 -8.29
CA LYS A 50 -1.30 20.41 -8.54
C LYS A 50 -0.68 21.33 -7.46
N ASP A 51 -1.55 22.00 -6.69
CA ASP A 51 -1.19 23.17 -5.90
C ASP A 51 -1.62 23.06 -4.43
N ARG A 52 -1.45 21.89 -3.81
CA ARG A 52 -1.38 21.85 -2.34
C ARG A 52 0.09 22.10 -1.96
N PRO A 53 0.43 23.24 -1.34
CA PRO A 53 1.80 23.54 -0.88
C PRO A 53 2.40 22.46 0.03
N ASP A 54 1.52 21.65 0.60
CA ASP A 54 1.67 20.62 1.60
C ASP A 54 1.40 19.20 1.06
N ALA A 55 0.99 19.03 -0.21
CA ALA A 55 0.89 17.70 -0.82
C ALA A 55 2.27 17.23 -1.33
N PRO A 56 2.82 16.14 -0.79
CA PRO A 56 4.15 15.65 -1.15
C PRO A 56 4.21 14.94 -2.52
N ILE A 57 3.13 14.98 -3.31
CA ILE A 57 2.95 14.15 -4.51
C ILE A 57 2.48 14.98 -5.68
N ASP A 58 3.27 14.98 -6.76
CA ASP A 58 2.85 15.48 -8.06
C ASP A 58 2.00 14.41 -8.77
N GLY A 59 0.68 14.54 -8.66
CA GLY A 59 -0.27 13.62 -9.28
C GLY A 59 -0.23 13.61 -10.81
N SER A 60 0.44 14.57 -11.46
CA SER A 60 0.61 14.58 -12.92
C SER A 60 1.51 13.45 -13.45
N GLN A 61 2.29 12.84 -12.57
CA GLN A 61 3.15 11.70 -12.89
C GLN A 61 2.46 10.34 -12.73
N ILE A 62 1.20 10.33 -12.26
CA ILE A 62 0.42 9.13 -12.05
C ILE A 62 -0.45 8.87 -13.28
N TYR A 63 -0.31 7.68 -13.85
CA TYR A 63 -1.09 7.19 -14.97
C TYR A 63 -2.18 6.22 -14.49
N THR A 64 -3.43 6.62 -14.64
CA THR A 64 -4.60 5.76 -14.35
C THR A 64 -4.86 4.86 -15.55
N VAL A 65 -4.65 3.55 -15.39
CA VAL A 65 -5.03 2.56 -16.43
C VAL A 65 -6.52 2.26 -16.35
N PHE A 66 -7.04 2.08 -15.14
CA PHE A 66 -8.45 1.86 -14.86
C PHE A 66 -8.82 2.43 -13.48
N ALA A 67 -9.99 3.02 -13.36
CA ALA A 67 -10.60 3.42 -12.09
C ALA A 67 -12.12 3.44 -12.28
N GLY A 68 -12.82 2.47 -11.70
CA GLY A 68 -14.26 2.34 -11.94
C GLY A 68 -14.91 1.27 -11.08
N GLY A 69 -16.13 1.57 -10.62
CA GLY A 69 -16.87 0.73 -9.69
C GLY A 69 -16.19 0.69 -8.33
N ASP A 70 -15.45 -0.40 -8.12
CA ASP A 70 -14.69 -0.75 -6.93
C ASP A 70 -13.19 -0.97 -7.18
N ASP A 71 -12.79 -1.21 -8.44
CA ASP A 71 -11.39 -1.50 -8.79
C ASP A 71 -10.64 -0.25 -9.28
N LEU A 72 -9.36 -0.18 -8.90
CA LEU A 72 -8.43 0.88 -9.20
C LEU A 72 -7.09 0.29 -9.63
N PHE A 73 -6.55 0.79 -10.74
CA PHE A 73 -5.22 0.44 -11.24
C PHE A 73 -4.42 1.67 -11.69
N LEU A 74 -3.40 2.01 -10.91
CA LEU A 74 -2.53 3.18 -11.12
C LEU A 74 -1.08 2.75 -11.36
N ILE A 75 -0.40 3.46 -12.26
CA ILE A 75 1.04 3.33 -12.53
C ILE A 75 1.71 4.67 -12.27
N GLY A 76 2.86 4.68 -11.59
CA GLY A 76 3.59 5.92 -11.35
C GLY A 76 5.02 5.74 -10.88
N PRO A 77 5.68 6.85 -10.47
CA PRO A 77 7.00 6.79 -9.87
C PRO A 77 6.94 6.09 -8.52
N TRP A 78 7.81 5.10 -8.34
CA TRP A 78 7.78 4.21 -7.17
C TRP A 78 7.92 4.96 -5.83
N ASN A 79 8.64 6.08 -5.81
CA ASN A 79 8.90 6.88 -4.62
C ASN A 79 7.67 7.65 -4.12
N HIS A 80 6.62 7.78 -4.93
CA HIS A 80 5.36 8.43 -4.56
C HIS A 80 4.23 7.44 -4.27
N MET A 81 4.26 6.22 -4.84
CA MET A 81 3.13 5.29 -4.77
C MET A 81 2.68 4.94 -3.35
N ILE A 82 3.63 4.80 -2.40
CA ILE A 82 3.29 4.43 -1.03
C ILE A 82 2.60 5.58 -0.30
N SER A 83 3.12 6.80 -0.45
CA SER A 83 2.48 8.01 0.10
C SER A 83 1.12 8.23 -0.54
N LEU A 84 1.00 8.03 -1.86
CA LEU A 84 -0.25 8.15 -2.60
C LEU A 84 -1.30 7.18 -2.06
N ALA A 85 -0.92 5.93 -1.82
CA ALA A 85 -1.81 4.93 -1.26
C ALA A 85 -2.32 5.30 0.14
N CYS A 86 -1.44 5.85 1.00
CA CYS A 86 -1.84 6.31 2.34
C CYS A 86 -2.82 7.50 2.27
N GLU A 87 -2.56 8.46 1.38
CA GLU A 87 -3.45 9.61 1.18
C GLU A 87 -4.79 9.20 0.58
N LEU A 88 -4.77 8.29 -0.40
CA LEU A 88 -5.96 7.73 -1.01
C LEU A 88 -6.82 6.99 0.02
N LYS A 89 -6.19 6.17 0.89
CA LYS A 89 -6.89 5.51 2.00
C LYS A 89 -7.55 6.53 2.92
N SER A 90 -6.79 7.55 3.34
CA SER A 90 -7.31 8.62 4.20
C SER A 90 -8.45 9.41 3.53
N ALA A 91 -8.38 9.61 2.21
CA ALA A 91 -9.40 10.29 1.44
C ALA A 91 -10.68 9.46 1.30
N PHE A 92 -10.54 8.16 1.06
CA PHE A 92 -11.67 7.23 1.03
C PHE A 92 -12.34 7.12 2.39
N ASP A 93 -11.57 7.01 3.47
CA ASP A 93 -12.10 6.97 4.84
C ASP A 93 -12.94 8.21 5.14
N ARG A 94 -12.48 9.40 4.73
CA ARG A 94 -13.30 10.61 4.82
C ARG A 94 -14.55 10.55 3.95
N TYR A 95 -14.44 10.04 2.72
CA TYR A 95 -15.56 9.93 1.77
C TYR A 95 -16.69 9.03 2.31
N VAL A 96 -16.34 7.95 3.00
CA VAL A 96 -17.30 7.02 3.63
C VAL A 96 -17.64 7.37 5.08
N CYS A 97 -17.32 8.59 5.53
CA CYS A 97 -17.56 9.09 6.89
C CYS A 97 -16.92 8.22 7.99
N HIS A 98 -15.73 7.67 7.74
CA HIS A 98 -14.99 6.77 8.63
C HIS A 98 -15.80 5.53 9.06
N ASN A 99 -16.64 5.01 8.17
CA ASN A 99 -17.41 3.81 8.44
C ASN A 99 -16.49 2.58 8.42
N PRO A 100 -16.31 1.86 9.56
CA PRO A 100 -15.39 0.72 9.64
C PRO A 100 -15.84 -0.49 8.81
N ASN A 101 -17.06 -0.49 8.27
CA ASN A 101 -17.57 -1.57 7.42
C ASN A 101 -17.33 -1.33 5.92
N ILE A 102 -16.85 -0.14 5.54
CA ILE A 102 -16.59 0.23 4.14
C ILE A 102 -15.12 0.64 4.05
N HIS A 103 -14.30 -0.28 3.58
CA HIS A 103 -12.87 -0.09 3.40
C HIS A 103 -12.43 -0.77 2.10
N PHE A 104 -11.17 -0.59 1.73
CA PHE A 104 -10.59 -1.27 0.57
C PHE A 104 -9.25 -1.87 0.93
N SER A 105 -8.91 -2.94 0.24
CA SER A 105 -7.59 -3.55 0.30
C SER A 105 -6.77 -3.14 -0.93
N ALA A 106 -5.45 -3.08 -0.80
CA ALA A 106 -4.59 -2.66 -1.91
C ALA A 106 -3.27 -3.42 -2.00
N GLY A 107 -2.81 -3.67 -3.21
CA GLY A 107 -1.47 -4.21 -3.50
C GLY A 107 -0.59 -3.17 -4.17
N ILE A 108 0.64 -3.00 -3.70
CA ILE A 108 1.67 -2.22 -4.38
C ILE A 108 2.81 -3.12 -4.81
N SER A 109 3.15 -3.08 -6.10
CA SER A 109 4.28 -3.81 -6.66
C SER A 109 5.21 -2.89 -7.44
N PHE A 110 6.52 -3.21 -7.43
CA PHE A 110 7.56 -2.39 -8.05
C PHE A 110 8.31 -3.15 -9.12
N HIS A 111 8.39 -2.55 -10.31
CA HIS A 111 8.90 -3.22 -11.51
C HIS A 111 9.86 -2.34 -12.31
N LYS A 112 10.60 -2.97 -13.23
CA LYS A 112 11.45 -2.26 -14.19
C LYS A 112 10.57 -1.56 -15.24
N HIS A 113 11.11 -0.55 -15.91
CA HIS A 113 10.35 0.28 -16.87
C HIS A 113 9.91 -0.49 -18.14
N HIS A 114 10.58 -1.59 -18.49
CA HIS A 114 10.28 -2.41 -19.67
C HIS A 114 9.37 -3.61 -19.38
N THR A 115 8.80 -3.69 -18.18
CA THR A 115 7.90 -4.80 -17.83
C THR A 115 6.54 -4.61 -18.55
N PRO A 116 6.05 -5.63 -19.28
CA PRO A 116 4.76 -5.57 -19.97
C PRO A 116 3.57 -5.32 -19.03
N ILE A 117 2.55 -4.59 -19.49
CA ILE A 117 1.39 -4.17 -18.68
C ILE A 117 0.59 -5.36 -18.14
N ASP A 118 0.42 -6.42 -18.92
CA ASP A 118 -0.22 -7.66 -18.51
C ASP A 118 0.48 -8.31 -17.31
N THR A 119 1.82 -8.29 -17.33
CA THR A 119 2.65 -8.80 -16.24
C THR A 119 2.54 -7.91 -15.01
N LEU A 120 2.53 -6.58 -15.19
CA LEU A 120 2.30 -5.63 -14.11
C LEU A 120 0.94 -5.86 -13.44
N ALA A 121 -0.11 -6.04 -14.26
CA ALA A 121 -1.47 -6.28 -13.78
C ALA A 121 -1.56 -7.56 -12.94
N ARG A 122 -1.03 -8.67 -13.47
CA ARG A 122 -1.01 -9.96 -12.76
C ARG A 122 -0.24 -9.90 -11.44
N LEU A 123 0.88 -9.19 -11.40
CA LEU A 123 1.69 -9.08 -10.18
C LEU A 123 1.03 -8.17 -9.14
N ALA A 124 0.42 -7.06 -9.55
CA ALA A 124 -0.34 -6.20 -8.64
C ALA A 124 -1.60 -6.90 -8.11
N GLU A 125 -2.29 -7.69 -8.96
CA GLU A 125 -3.41 -8.54 -8.55
C GLU A 125 -2.99 -9.53 -7.46
N HIS A 126 -1.86 -10.21 -7.64
CA HIS A 126 -1.34 -11.14 -6.65
C HIS A 126 -1.04 -10.48 -5.30
N GLU A 127 -0.57 -9.23 -5.29
CA GLU A 127 -0.38 -8.46 -4.05
C GLU A 127 -1.74 -8.05 -3.44
N LEU A 128 -2.71 -7.63 -4.25
CA LEU A 128 -4.06 -7.31 -3.78
C LEU A 128 -4.76 -8.53 -3.15
N GLU A 129 -4.66 -9.70 -3.78
CA GLU A 129 -5.26 -10.93 -3.25
C GLU A 129 -4.63 -11.36 -1.91
N GLN A 130 -3.33 -11.11 -1.72
CA GLN A 130 -2.68 -11.29 -0.42
C GLN A 130 -3.25 -10.32 0.64
N SER A 131 -3.62 -9.10 0.26
CA SER A 131 -4.27 -8.13 1.15
C SER A 131 -5.68 -8.58 1.53
N LYS A 132 -6.46 -9.03 0.56
CA LYS A 132 -7.82 -9.54 0.78
C LYS A 132 -7.87 -10.82 1.59
N SER A 133 -6.81 -11.64 1.50
CA SER A 133 -6.65 -12.89 2.26
C SER A 133 -6.11 -12.66 3.67
N TYR A 134 -5.82 -11.42 4.05
CA TYR A 134 -5.34 -11.11 5.40
C TYR A 134 -6.42 -11.38 6.44
N ASP A 135 -6.16 -12.35 7.31
CA ASP A 135 -7.02 -12.74 8.43
C ASP A 135 -6.11 -13.07 9.62
N VAL A 136 -5.76 -12.05 10.40
CA VAL A 136 -4.87 -12.18 11.56
C VAL A 136 -5.45 -11.41 12.75
N GLY A 137 -5.75 -12.15 13.82
CA GLY A 137 -6.33 -11.57 15.04
C GLY A 137 -7.75 -11.09 14.78
N ASN A 138 -8.02 -9.81 15.04
CA ASN A 138 -9.30 -9.17 14.77
C ASN A 138 -9.32 -8.38 13.44
N HIS A 139 -8.24 -8.43 12.66
CA HIS A 139 -8.14 -7.72 11.39
C HIS A 139 -8.37 -8.69 10.24
N LYS A 140 -9.42 -8.41 9.46
CA LYS A 140 -9.77 -9.14 8.26
C LYS A 140 -9.89 -8.14 7.11
N LYS A 141 -9.12 -8.35 6.04
CA LYS A 141 -9.00 -7.40 4.93
C LYS A 141 -8.54 -6.03 5.47
N ASP A 142 -9.02 -4.92 4.90
CA ASP A 142 -8.59 -3.55 5.27
C ASP A 142 -7.06 -3.46 5.43
N SER A 143 -6.38 -4.01 4.43
CA SER A 143 -4.94 -4.19 4.50
C SER A 143 -4.28 -3.85 3.18
N ILE A 144 -2.98 -3.69 3.26
CA ILE A 144 -2.13 -3.39 2.12
C ILE A 144 -0.96 -4.35 2.08
N THR A 145 -0.71 -4.89 0.91
CA THR A 145 0.47 -5.70 0.62
C THR A 145 1.48 -4.85 -0.13
N LEU A 146 2.68 -4.80 0.42
CA LEU A 146 3.80 -4.04 -0.11
C LEU A 146 5.07 -4.90 0.02
N PHE A 147 5.84 -5.01 -1.06
CA PHE A 147 6.94 -5.95 -1.24
C PHE A 147 6.65 -7.38 -0.72
N SER A 148 5.43 -7.87 -0.96
CA SER A 148 5.01 -9.23 -0.58
C SER A 148 4.95 -9.50 0.92
N GLU A 149 4.78 -8.46 1.75
CA GLU A 149 4.20 -8.62 3.08
C GLU A 149 2.93 -7.77 3.20
N THR A 150 1.99 -8.30 3.95
CA THR A 150 0.69 -7.67 4.20
C THR A 150 0.63 -7.10 5.59
N MET A 151 0.07 -5.89 5.72
CA MET A 151 -0.22 -5.28 7.02
C MET A 151 -1.50 -4.44 6.98
N PRO A 152 -2.18 -4.25 8.12
CA PRO A 152 -3.32 -3.34 8.21
C PRO A 152 -2.94 -1.90 7.87
N TRP A 153 -3.87 -1.14 7.30
CA TRP A 153 -3.64 0.26 6.92
C TRP A 153 -3.19 1.14 8.07
N ASP A 154 -3.81 1.01 9.24
CA ASP A 154 -3.46 1.78 10.44
C ASP A 154 -2.00 1.56 10.83
N GLN A 155 -1.52 0.33 10.71
CA GLN A 155 -0.13 -0.01 11.01
C GLN A 155 0.81 0.63 9.99
N LEU A 156 0.48 0.55 8.69
CA LEU A 156 1.30 1.17 7.65
C LEU A 156 1.39 2.69 7.84
N ILE A 157 0.26 3.37 8.04
CA ILE A 157 0.17 4.82 8.22
C ILE A 157 1.00 5.25 9.43
N GLN A 158 0.86 4.55 10.57
CA GLN A 158 1.67 4.83 11.76
C GLN A 158 3.17 4.58 11.53
N LEU A 159 3.54 3.49 10.86
CA LEU A 159 4.93 3.16 10.58
C LEU A 159 5.58 4.24 9.70
N ILE A 160 4.94 4.62 8.60
CA ILE A 160 5.49 5.57 7.64
C ILE A 160 5.50 6.98 8.20
N GLN A 161 4.37 7.46 8.74
CA GLN A 161 4.24 8.86 9.13
C GLN A 161 4.90 9.18 10.47
N LYS A 162 4.84 8.26 11.45
CA LYS A 162 5.23 8.56 12.84
C LYS A 162 6.56 7.98 13.28
N LYS A 163 7.03 6.89 12.65
CA LYS A 163 8.17 6.11 13.17
C LYS A 163 9.33 6.07 12.21
N VAL A 164 9.16 5.39 11.10
CA VAL A 164 10.27 4.92 10.26
C VAL A 164 10.91 6.07 9.49
N LYS A 165 10.10 6.86 8.78
CA LYS A 165 10.62 7.95 7.95
C LYS A 165 11.34 9.02 8.79
N PRO A 166 10.73 9.59 9.86
CA PRO A 166 11.39 10.63 10.65
C PRO A 166 12.66 10.13 11.36
N THR A 167 12.63 8.90 11.89
CA THR A 167 13.78 8.34 12.62
C THR A 167 14.96 8.08 11.70
N LEU A 168 14.73 7.50 10.53
CA LEU A 168 15.80 7.18 9.59
C LEU A 168 16.36 8.43 8.89
N GLU A 169 15.50 9.39 8.57
CA GLU A 169 15.95 10.70 8.09
C GLU A 169 16.81 11.41 9.15
N GLY A 170 16.40 11.36 10.42
CA GLY A 170 17.18 11.88 11.55
C GLY A 170 18.55 11.22 11.69
N TRP A 171 18.62 9.88 11.69
CA TRP A 171 19.88 9.15 11.82
C TRP A 171 20.83 9.36 10.64
N LEU A 172 20.29 9.51 9.42
CA LEU A 172 21.10 9.82 8.24
C LEU A 172 21.64 11.24 8.24
N GLN A 173 20.79 12.23 8.56
CA GLN A 173 21.19 13.63 8.63
C GLN A 173 22.19 13.87 9.76
N GLY A 174 21.99 13.21 10.91
CA GLY A 174 22.92 13.21 12.04
C GLY A 174 24.20 12.42 11.80
N LYS A 175 24.33 11.70 10.67
CA LYS A 175 25.44 10.77 10.35
C LYS A 175 25.65 9.67 11.39
N GLU A 176 24.64 9.37 12.20
CA GLU A 176 24.67 8.29 13.19
C GLU A 176 24.71 6.91 12.51
N ILE A 177 24.10 6.82 11.31
CA ILE A 177 24.15 5.64 10.47
C ILE A 177 24.69 5.99 9.08
N ASN A 178 25.33 5.01 8.45
CA ASN A 178 25.72 5.06 7.05
C ASN A 178 24.99 3.97 6.26
N ALA A 179 25.09 4.02 4.92
CA ALA A 179 24.47 3.02 4.06
C ALA A 179 24.87 1.58 4.43
N ALA A 180 26.13 1.35 4.83
CA ALA A 180 26.62 0.02 5.21
C ALA A 180 25.90 -0.56 6.43
N ILE A 181 25.55 0.27 7.42
CA ILE A 181 24.78 -0.17 8.60
C ILE A 181 23.37 -0.59 8.20
N LEU A 182 22.73 0.11 7.25
CA LEU A 182 21.40 -0.26 6.75
C LEU A 182 21.42 -1.64 6.09
N TYR A 183 22.41 -1.93 5.26
CA TYR A 183 22.57 -3.26 4.66
C TYR A 183 22.72 -4.35 5.72
N ARG A 184 23.52 -4.09 6.77
CA ARG A 184 23.69 -5.04 7.88
C ARG A 184 22.38 -5.26 8.63
N LEU A 185 21.60 -4.20 8.88
CA LEU A 185 20.30 -4.30 9.54
C LEU A 185 19.33 -5.12 8.71
N THR A 186 19.24 -4.89 7.40
CA THR A 186 18.40 -5.71 6.51
C THR A 186 18.79 -7.18 6.61
N HIS A 187 20.09 -7.49 6.49
CA HIS A 187 20.56 -8.87 6.61
C HIS A 187 20.23 -9.52 7.97
N LEU A 188 20.32 -8.77 9.08
CA LEU A 188 19.96 -9.27 10.41
C LEU A 188 18.45 -9.54 10.53
N ILE A 189 17.62 -8.71 9.89
CA ILE A 189 16.17 -8.92 9.84
C ILE A 189 15.84 -10.20 9.05
N ASP A 190 16.51 -10.43 7.93
CA ASP A 190 16.36 -11.64 7.12
C ASP A 190 16.72 -12.89 7.93
N MET A 191 17.85 -12.85 8.64
CA MET A 191 18.28 -13.94 9.52
C MET A 191 17.27 -14.22 10.63
N ALA A 192 16.76 -13.17 11.29
CA ALA A 192 15.77 -13.31 12.36
C ALA A 192 14.43 -13.86 11.84
N ALA A 193 14.04 -13.51 10.61
CA ALA A 193 12.87 -14.06 9.96
C ALA A 193 13.04 -15.57 9.69
N MET A 194 14.18 -15.97 9.13
CA MET A 194 14.52 -17.38 8.88
C MET A 194 14.54 -18.22 10.16
N GLU A 195 15.09 -17.68 11.25
CA GLU A 195 15.12 -18.35 12.56
C GLU A 195 13.70 -18.64 13.07
N LYS A 196 12.80 -17.65 13.04
CA LYS A 196 11.40 -17.83 13.44
C LYS A 196 10.68 -18.90 12.63
N GLU A 197 10.92 -18.95 11.32
CA GLU A 197 10.36 -20.00 10.47
C GLU A 197 10.85 -21.39 10.88
N GLN A 198 12.15 -21.54 11.19
CA GLN A 198 12.71 -22.81 11.60
C GLN A 198 12.18 -23.27 12.97
N HIS A 199 12.00 -22.35 13.92
CA HIS A 199 11.38 -22.66 15.21
C HIS A 199 9.91 -23.05 15.08
N GLN A 200 9.14 -22.37 14.21
CA GLN A 200 7.75 -22.75 13.94
C GLN A 200 7.67 -24.10 13.23
N LYS A 201 8.51 -24.37 12.22
CA LYS A 201 8.59 -25.68 11.53
C LYS A 201 8.96 -26.82 12.49
N LYS A 202 9.80 -26.57 13.51
CA LYS A 202 10.12 -27.54 14.56
C LYS A 202 8.99 -27.74 15.58
N SER A 203 8.17 -26.71 15.83
CA SER A 203 7.03 -26.77 16.77
C SER A 203 5.77 -27.44 16.20
N THR A 204 5.57 -27.41 14.88
CA THR A 204 4.41 -28.03 14.22
C THR A 204 4.83 -29.22 13.37
N GLY A 205 5.13 -30.34 14.03
CA GLY A 205 4.99 -31.65 13.42
C GLY A 205 3.50 -31.91 13.21
N ILE A 206 3.08 -32.06 11.95
CA ILE A 206 1.75 -32.50 11.49
C ILE A 206 0.71 -31.36 11.30
N HIS A 207 0.37 -31.16 10.02
CA HIS A 207 -0.78 -30.46 9.39
C HIS A 207 -0.76 -28.94 9.09
N ARG A 208 -0.48 -28.69 7.80
CA ARG A 208 -1.12 -27.77 6.80
C ARG A 208 -1.18 -26.26 7.06
N HIS A 209 -0.36 -25.56 6.26
CA HIS A 209 -0.68 -24.34 5.48
C HIS A 209 -1.37 -23.19 6.21
N VAL A 210 -0.60 -22.45 7.02
CA VAL A 210 -0.82 -21.01 7.19
C VAL A 210 0.55 -20.35 7.22
N VAL A 211 0.98 -19.81 6.07
CA VAL A 211 2.23 -19.04 5.98
C VAL A 211 1.98 -17.68 6.61
N ARG A 212 2.27 -17.54 7.91
CA ARG A 212 2.43 -16.24 8.57
C ARG A 212 3.83 -15.71 8.24
N LYS A 213 3.92 -15.02 7.10
CA LYS A 213 4.96 -14.04 6.82
C LYS A 213 4.81 -12.91 7.84
N MET A 214 5.65 -12.95 8.87
CA MET A 214 5.61 -12.04 10.01
C MET A 214 7.05 -11.65 10.35
N ALA A 215 7.67 -10.85 9.49
CA ALA A 215 8.85 -10.06 9.84
C ALA A 215 9.17 -9.07 8.71
N ILE A 216 8.69 -7.82 8.78
CA ILE A 216 9.44 -6.55 8.55
C ILE A 216 10.34 -6.45 7.27
N LEU A 217 10.26 -7.37 6.32
CA LEU A 217 11.19 -7.58 5.21
C LEU A 217 11.01 -6.55 4.05
N PRO A 218 9.81 -6.04 3.76
CA PRO A 218 9.55 -5.07 2.71
C PRO A 218 9.88 -3.62 3.04
N GLY A 219 9.59 -3.24 4.29
CA GLY A 219 9.70 -1.86 4.75
C GLY A 219 11.13 -1.36 4.60
N LEU A 220 12.12 -2.18 4.98
CA LEU A 220 13.52 -1.81 4.85
C LEU A 220 14.08 -1.87 3.43
N TYR A 221 13.61 -2.76 2.55
CA TYR A 221 14.04 -2.78 1.15
C TYR A 221 13.56 -1.52 0.39
N CYS A 222 12.40 -0.97 0.78
CA CYS A 222 11.94 0.34 0.30
C CYS A 222 12.82 1.48 0.79
N ILE A 223 13.18 1.44 2.07
CA ILE A 223 14.03 2.45 2.69
C ILE A 223 15.44 2.36 2.09
N GLU A 224 15.94 1.17 1.78
CA GLU A 224 17.19 0.95 1.07
C GLU A 224 17.21 1.68 -0.28
N LYS A 225 16.16 1.57 -1.11
CA LYS A 225 16.06 2.33 -2.37
C LYS A 225 15.78 3.81 -2.17
N CYS A 226 15.03 4.20 -1.13
CA CYS A 226 14.76 5.59 -0.77
C CYS A 226 16.07 6.30 -0.38
N ILE A 227 16.90 5.62 0.42
CA ILE A 227 18.19 6.11 0.91
C ILE A 227 19.25 6.08 -0.19
N GLN A 228 19.30 5.05 -1.05
CA GLN A 228 20.19 5.02 -2.21
C GLN A 228 19.95 6.20 -3.17
N ARG A 229 18.70 6.65 -3.35
CA ARG A 229 18.39 7.80 -4.20
C ARG A 229 18.55 9.15 -3.51
N LEU A 230 18.26 9.27 -2.21
CA LEU A 230 18.61 10.46 -1.43
C LEU A 230 20.15 10.66 -1.37
N ALA A 231 20.92 9.57 -1.29
CA ALA A 231 22.38 9.61 -1.37
C ALA A 231 22.93 9.90 -2.79
N ALA A 232 22.23 9.47 -3.85
CA ALA A 232 22.61 9.74 -5.24
C ALA A 232 22.17 11.13 -5.74
N GLY A 233 21.06 11.68 -5.22
CA GLY A 233 20.54 13.01 -5.56
C GLY A 233 21.39 14.17 -5.04
N GLY A 234 22.27 13.92 -4.06
CA GLY A 234 23.23 14.91 -3.55
C GLY A 234 24.47 15.13 -4.43
N LYS A 235 24.60 14.45 -5.59
CA LYS A 235 25.80 14.55 -6.45
C LYS A 235 25.59 15.02 -7.89
N ASN A 236 24.35 15.26 -8.36
CA ASN A 236 24.11 15.69 -9.76
C ASN A 236 23.26 16.96 -9.89
N GLN A 237 23.53 17.98 -9.07
CA GLN A 237 23.22 19.38 -9.38
C GLN A 237 24.50 20.22 -9.31
N ARG A 238 25.37 20.02 -10.29
CA ARG A 238 26.40 20.96 -10.77
C ARG A 238 26.88 20.44 -12.12
N THR A 239 26.78 21.28 -13.15
CA THR A 239 27.10 21.06 -14.59
C THR A 239 26.15 20.07 -15.27
N TYR A 240 25.36 20.41 -16.31
CA TYR A 240 25.38 21.46 -17.34
C TYR A 240 23.97 22.03 -17.55
#